data_AF-A0A2N0NZZ0-F1
#
_entry.id   AF-A0A2N0NZZ0-F1
#
_cell.length_a   1.000
_cell.length_b   1.000
_cell.length_c   1.000
_cell.angle_alpha   90.00
_cell.angle_beta   90.00
_cell.angle_gamma   90.00
#
_symmetry.space_group_name_H-M   'P 1'
#
loop_
_entity.id
_entity.type
_entity.pdbx_description
1 polymer ?
#
loop_
_entity_poly.entity_id
_entity_poly.type
_entity_poly.pdbx_seq_one_letter_code
_entity_poly.pdbx_strand_id
1 'polypeptide(L)'
;MFHSDYKHIIDRLPENLVKRACERLLHHSKDPVPLESISKKSKRIESYLWHTLEVYENSLSRKKHKTMTKGKTLRPRSWPECNVFPSSPAVYVRDNNTQTNDITHDREEENNRRVMNELKVLSQHLVDYNRRTFGKFMQDIEREYREQVNANKRMRYEIENLKMQLLEAEKELASMKSNSIH
;
A
#
# COMPACT_ATOMS: atom_id res chain seq x y z
N MET A 1 20.64 -6.31 25.16
CA MET A 1 21.38 -6.48 23.89
C MET A 1 20.66 -7.53 23.07
N PHE A 2 20.60 -7.38 21.75
CA PHE A 2 19.96 -8.35 20.86
C PHE A 2 20.78 -9.65 20.76
N HIS A 3 20.10 -10.77 20.51
CA HIS A 3 20.76 -12.06 20.25
C HIS A 3 21.75 -11.97 19.06
N SER A 4 22.85 -12.71 19.12
CA SER A 4 23.93 -12.71 18.12
C SER A 4 23.46 -13.11 16.73
N ASP A 5 22.43 -13.96 16.62
CA ASP A 5 21.84 -14.34 15.33
C ASP A 5 21.35 -13.13 14.52
N TYR A 6 20.93 -12.04 15.17
CA TYR A 6 20.47 -10.84 14.47
C TYR A 6 21.61 -9.91 14.05
N LYS A 7 22.87 -10.26 14.33
CA LYS A 7 24.04 -9.43 14.04
C LYS A 7 24.09 -9.02 12.57
N HIS A 8 23.74 -9.93 11.65
CA HIS A 8 23.69 -9.65 10.22
C HIS A 8 22.68 -8.56 9.80
N ILE A 9 21.65 -8.32 10.61
CA ILE A 9 20.65 -7.25 10.42
C ILE A 9 21.11 -5.97 11.15
N ILE A 10 21.57 -6.13 12.38
CA ILE A 10 21.98 -5.03 13.27
C ILE A 10 23.19 -4.28 12.70
N ASP A 11 24.17 -4.99 12.15
CA ASP A 11 25.37 -4.40 11.56
C ASP A 11 25.05 -3.52 10.32
N ARG A 12 23.85 -3.68 9.73
CA ARG A 12 23.37 -2.87 8.60
C ARG A 12 22.55 -1.65 9.05
N LEU A 13 22.16 -1.57 10.32
CA LEU A 13 21.38 -0.48 10.87
C LEU A 13 22.27 0.54 11.59
N PRO A 14 21.99 1.84 11.47
CA PRO A 14 22.60 2.87 12.30
C PRO A 14 22.34 2.63 13.80
N GLU A 15 23.34 2.93 14.63
CA GLU A 15 23.28 2.68 16.07
C GLU A 15 22.08 3.33 16.77
N ASN A 16 21.68 4.53 16.32
CA ASN A 16 20.50 5.22 16.86
C ASN A 16 19.18 4.48 16.57
N LEU A 17 19.08 3.81 15.41
CA LEU A 17 17.92 3.01 15.06
C LEU A 17 17.90 1.69 15.82
N VAL A 18 19.05 1.09 16.07
CA VAL A 18 19.18 -0.11 16.92
C VAL A 18 18.73 0.21 18.35
N LYS A 19 19.19 1.32 18.94
CA LYS A 19 18.75 1.78 20.28
C LYS A 19 17.24 2.01 20.33
N ARG A 20 16.70 2.73 19.35
CA ARG A 20 15.26 2.99 19.23
C ARG A 20 14.43 1.72 19.05
N ALA A 21 14.95 0.74 18.30
CA ALA A 21 14.30 -0.55 18.10
C ALA A 21 14.24 -1.36 19.40
N CYS A 22 15.33 -1.37 20.19
CA CYS A 22 15.32 -1.96 21.54
C CYS A 22 14.27 -1.31 22.44
N GLU A 23 14.27 0.02 22.55
CA GLU A 23 13.34 0.77 23.40
C GLU A 23 11.88 0.51 23.02
N ARG A 24 11.58 0.48 21.72
CA ARG A 24 10.23 0.19 21.22
C ARG A 24 9.78 -1.22 21.52
N LEU A 25 10.67 -2.20 21.44
CA LEU A 25 10.35 -3.59 21.79
C LEU A 25 10.11 -3.72 23.30
N LEU A 26 10.91 -3.06 24.12
CA LEU A 26 10.80 -3.10 25.59
C LEU A 26 9.54 -2.37 26.12
N HIS A 27 9.17 -1.25 25.50
CA HIS A 27 8.14 -0.35 26.01
C HIS A 27 6.92 -0.23 25.10
N HIS A 28 6.65 -1.26 24.27
CA HIS A 28 5.47 -1.26 23.41
C HIS A 28 4.19 -1.31 24.25
N SER A 29 3.30 -0.33 24.09
CA SER A 29 2.12 -0.15 24.96
C SER A 29 1.13 -1.32 24.94
N LYS A 30 1.08 -2.10 23.86
CA LYS A 30 0.15 -3.22 23.72
C LYS A 30 0.77 -4.59 24.01
N ASP A 31 2.10 -4.72 23.87
CA ASP A 31 2.76 -6.02 23.89
C ASP A 31 4.29 -5.84 24.03
N PRO A 32 4.77 -5.47 25.24
CA PRO A 32 6.19 -5.28 25.52
C PRO A 32 6.90 -6.63 25.51
N VAL A 33 8.06 -6.68 24.86
CA VAL A 33 8.91 -7.86 24.82
C VAL A 33 9.89 -7.78 26.00
N PRO A 34 9.89 -8.76 26.93
CA PRO A 34 10.84 -8.79 28.03
C PRO A 34 12.29 -8.80 27.54
N LEU A 35 13.20 -8.18 28.29
CA LEU A 35 14.61 -8.07 27.93
C LEU A 35 15.26 -9.44 27.65
N GLU A 36 14.90 -10.45 28.44
CA GLU A 36 15.35 -11.83 28.29
C GLU A 36 14.95 -12.41 26.92
N SER A 37 13.76 -12.09 26.44
CA SER A 37 13.25 -12.53 25.13
C SER A 37 13.94 -11.82 23.97
N ILE A 38 14.42 -10.59 24.17
CA ILE A 38 15.22 -9.84 23.18
C ILE A 38 16.61 -10.45 23.02
N SER A 39 17.16 -10.97 24.11
CA SER A 39 18.42 -11.72 24.09
C SER A 39 18.28 -13.14 23.56
N LYS A 40 17.06 -13.63 23.31
CA LYS A 40 16.78 -14.98 22.78
C LYS A 40 16.35 -14.91 21.31
N LYS A 41 16.50 -16.05 20.62
CA LYS A 41 16.03 -16.22 19.25
C LYS A 41 14.50 -16.23 19.20
N SER A 42 13.92 -15.34 18.40
CA SER A 42 12.49 -15.10 18.27
C SER A 42 12.19 -14.58 16.87
N LYS A 43 11.38 -15.34 16.13
CA LYS A 43 10.95 -14.95 14.77
C LYS A 43 10.24 -13.59 14.75
N ARG A 44 9.49 -13.25 15.80
CA ARG A 44 8.80 -11.96 15.93
C ARG A 44 9.80 -10.80 15.96
N ILE A 45 10.89 -10.94 16.71
CA ILE A 45 11.93 -9.92 16.84
C ILE A 45 12.73 -9.83 15.54
N GLU A 46 13.05 -10.97 14.94
CA GLU A 46 13.70 -11.05 13.63
C GLU A 46 12.91 -10.32 12.54
N SER A 47 11.61 -10.62 12.39
CA SER A 47 10.73 -9.95 11.43
C SER A 47 10.63 -8.44 11.68
N TYR A 48 10.59 -8.01 12.94
CA TYR A 48 10.57 -6.59 13.30
C TYR A 48 11.87 -5.87 12.90
N LEU A 49 13.03 -6.51 13.12
CA LEU A 49 14.32 -5.96 12.74
C LEU A 49 14.47 -5.89 11.21
N TRP A 50 14.01 -6.90 10.47
CA TRP A 50 13.96 -6.88 9.01
C TRP A 50 13.10 -5.74 8.48
N HIS A 51 11.89 -5.56 9.03
CA HIS A 51 11.03 -4.44 8.65
C HIS A 51 11.70 -3.08 8.95
N THR A 52 12.41 -2.97 10.07
CA THR A 52 13.14 -1.76 10.43
C THR A 52 14.28 -1.47 9.44
N LEU A 53 15.01 -2.50 9.00
CA LEU A 53 16.05 -2.40 7.98
C LEU A 53 15.47 -1.99 6.63
N GLU A 54 14.39 -2.62 6.20
CA GLU A 54 13.69 -2.31 4.94
C GLU A 54 13.23 -0.84 4.91
N VAL A 55 12.61 -0.36 5.99
CA VAL A 55 12.18 1.06 6.10
C VAL A 55 13.38 2.00 6.01
N TYR A 56 14.49 1.65 6.68
CA TYR A 56 15.71 2.44 6.64
C TYR A 56 16.32 2.50 5.22
N GLU A 57 16.48 1.37 4.56
CA GLU A 57 17.00 1.27 3.19
C GLU A 57 16.11 2.02 2.20
N ASN A 58 14.79 1.91 2.33
CA ASN A 58 13.82 2.66 1.53
C ASN A 58 13.90 4.18 1.76
N SER A 59 14.21 4.60 3.00
CA SER A 59 14.43 6.02 3.30
C SER A 59 15.74 6.55 2.68
N LEU A 60 16.78 5.71 2.62
CA LEU A 60 18.04 6.02 1.97
C LEU A 60 17.90 6.10 0.46
N SER A 61 17.20 5.14 -0.17
CA SER A 61 16.96 5.16 -1.62
C SER A 61 16.15 6.39 -2.03
N ARG A 62 15.11 6.75 -1.28
CA ARG A 62 14.34 7.98 -1.49
C ARG A 62 15.19 9.23 -1.35
N LYS A 63 16.11 9.27 -0.37
CA LYS A 63 17.08 10.38 -0.23
C LYS A 63 18.06 10.45 -1.41
N LYS A 64 18.56 9.31 -1.88
CA LYS A 64 19.46 9.21 -3.05
C LYS A 64 18.78 9.65 -4.35
N HIS A 65 17.52 9.28 -4.58
CA HIS A 65 16.75 9.79 -5.71
C HIS A 65 16.54 11.31 -5.62
N LYS A 66 16.32 11.85 -4.41
CA LYS A 66 16.16 13.30 -4.21
C LYS A 66 17.45 14.09 -4.42
N THR A 67 18.63 13.51 -4.17
CA THR A 67 19.94 14.14 -4.43
C THR A 67 20.42 13.95 -5.87
N MET A 68 20.14 12.82 -6.52
CA MET A 68 20.42 12.60 -7.95
C MET A 68 19.59 13.55 -8.86
N THR A 69 18.37 13.89 -8.46
CA THR A 69 17.54 14.91 -9.16
C THR A 69 18.10 16.33 -9.04
N LYS A 70 19.02 16.61 -8.09
CA LYS A 70 19.73 17.90 -8.02
C LYS A 70 21.02 17.95 -8.84
N GLY A 71 21.51 16.81 -9.33
CA GLY A 71 22.83 16.70 -9.98
C GLY A 71 22.81 16.58 -11.52
N LYS A 72 21.70 16.18 -12.14
CA LYS A 72 21.60 16.08 -13.61
C LYS A 72 20.20 16.45 -14.09
N THR A 73 20.10 17.66 -14.62
CA THR A 73 18.98 18.14 -15.42
C THR A 73 18.90 17.34 -16.72
N LEU A 74 18.27 16.16 -16.71
CA LEU A 74 17.62 15.60 -17.90
C LEU A 74 16.32 14.92 -17.46
N ARG A 75 15.24 15.64 -17.72
CA ARG A 75 13.84 15.29 -17.44
C ARG A 75 13.49 13.96 -18.13
N PRO A 76 12.93 12.95 -17.43
CA PRO A 76 12.24 11.85 -18.10
C PRO A 76 10.95 12.39 -18.72
N ARG A 77 10.90 12.42 -20.04
CA ARG A 77 9.74 12.82 -20.84
C ARG A 77 8.72 11.67 -20.87
N SER A 78 8.02 11.45 -19.76
CA SER A 78 6.88 10.51 -19.71
C SER A 78 5.78 10.98 -18.74
N TRP A 79 5.56 12.28 -18.68
CA TRP A 79 4.32 12.86 -18.16
C TRP A 79 3.63 13.57 -19.33
N PRO A 80 2.30 13.44 -19.50
CA PRO A 80 1.58 14.23 -20.49
C PRO A 80 1.88 15.71 -20.22
N GLU A 81 2.33 16.43 -21.24
CA GLU A 81 2.60 17.86 -21.17
C GLU A 81 1.28 18.59 -20.86
N CYS A 82 0.99 18.80 -19.57
CA CYS A 82 0.02 19.80 -19.13
C CYS A 82 0.61 21.18 -19.44
N ASN A 83 0.27 21.73 -20.61
CA ASN A 83 0.75 23.03 -21.11
C ASN A 83 0.11 24.24 -20.39
N VAL A 84 -0.07 24.18 -19.06
CA VAL A 84 -0.62 25.31 -18.30
C VAL A 84 0.06 25.40 -16.93
N PHE A 85 1.35 25.71 -16.94
CA PHE A 85 1.97 26.39 -15.80
C PHE A 85 2.45 27.75 -16.30
N PRO A 86 1.93 28.88 -15.79
CA PRO A 86 2.47 30.17 -16.16
C PRO A 86 3.90 30.26 -15.61
N SER A 87 4.84 30.56 -16.52
CA SER A 87 6.24 30.79 -16.23
C SER A 87 6.37 31.79 -15.07
N SER A 88 6.91 31.36 -13.94
CA SER A 88 7.16 32.27 -12.81
C SER A 88 8.27 33.25 -13.21
N PRO A 89 8.08 34.57 -13.12
CA PRO A 89 9.14 35.51 -13.45
C PRO A 89 10.18 35.49 -12.33
N ALA A 90 11.45 35.29 -12.69
CA ALA A 90 12.58 35.45 -11.79
C ALA A 90 12.69 36.92 -11.39
N VAL A 91 12.31 37.25 -10.16
CA VAL A 91 12.46 38.59 -9.59
C VAL A 91 13.86 38.69 -8.99
N TYR A 92 14.73 39.50 -9.60
CA TYR A 92 15.98 39.94 -8.98
C TYR A 92 15.63 40.84 -7.80
N VAL A 93 16.03 40.44 -6.58
CA VAL A 93 15.84 41.22 -5.36
C VAL A 93 16.78 42.43 -5.41
N ARG A 94 16.21 43.63 -5.52
CA ARG A 94 16.88 44.91 -5.26
C ARG A 94 16.41 45.39 -3.89
N ASP A 95 17.36 45.65 -3.00
CA ASP A 95 17.12 46.19 -1.66
C ASP A 95 16.58 47.62 -1.77
N ASN A 96 15.28 47.77 -1.49
CA ASN A 96 14.63 49.06 -1.44
C ASN A 96 14.26 49.35 0.02
N ASN A 97 15.22 49.92 0.75
CA ASN A 97 15.00 50.59 2.03
C ASN A 97 14.22 51.91 1.78
N THR A 98 12.90 51.85 1.54
CA THR A 98 12.05 53.05 1.67
C THR A 98 10.58 52.70 1.90
N GLN A 99 10.10 53.13 3.06
CA GLN A 99 8.73 53.57 3.36
C GLN A 99 7.71 53.40 2.23
N THR A 100 6.86 52.37 2.32
CA THR A 100 5.72 52.15 1.42
C THR A 100 4.46 51.98 2.27
N ASN A 101 3.78 53.08 2.52
CA ASN A 101 2.39 53.06 2.99
C ASN A 101 1.48 52.81 1.77
N ASP A 102 0.45 51.97 1.96
CA ASP A 102 -0.76 51.81 1.12
C ASP A 102 -0.69 51.03 -0.21
N ILE A 103 -0.03 49.87 -0.24
CA ILE A 103 -0.40 48.78 -1.19
C ILE A 103 -0.57 47.45 -0.41
N THR A 104 -1.29 47.48 0.70
CA THR A 104 -1.89 46.28 1.29
C THR A 104 -3.17 45.92 0.53
N HIS A 105 -3.08 45.79 -0.79
CA HIS A 105 -4.13 45.13 -1.55
C HIS A 105 -4.06 43.64 -1.18
N ASP A 106 -5.20 43.06 -0.77
CA ASP A 106 -5.53 41.70 -0.30
C ASP A 106 -4.73 40.52 -0.88
N ARG A 107 -3.41 40.56 -0.78
CA ARG A 107 -2.48 39.56 -1.33
C ARG A 107 -2.67 38.21 -0.65
N GLU A 108 -3.02 38.24 0.64
CA GLU A 108 -3.39 37.05 1.39
C GLU A 108 -4.70 36.44 0.89
N GLU A 109 -5.70 37.26 0.56
CA GLU A 109 -6.98 36.76 0.07
C GLU A 109 -6.86 36.15 -1.32
N GLU A 110 -6.11 36.79 -2.22
CA GLU A 110 -5.82 36.24 -3.55
C GLU A 110 -5.01 34.93 -3.45
N ASN A 111 -4.04 34.85 -2.52
CA ASN A 111 -3.30 33.62 -2.27
C ASN A 111 -4.24 32.50 -1.76
N ASN A 112 -5.10 32.81 -0.79
CA ASN A 112 -6.08 31.87 -0.26
C ASN A 112 -7.05 31.38 -1.34
N ARG A 113 -7.53 32.28 -2.22
CA ARG A 113 -8.38 31.91 -3.36
C ARG A 113 -7.67 30.94 -4.31
N ARG A 114 -6.41 31.20 -4.64
CA ARG A 114 -5.59 30.31 -5.49
C ARG A 114 -5.39 28.94 -4.85
N VAL A 115 -4.95 28.92 -3.59
CA VAL A 115 -4.74 27.68 -2.82
C VAL A 115 -6.03 26.86 -2.74
N MET A 116 -7.16 27.50 -2.46
CA MET A 116 -8.46 26.81 -2.40
C MET A 116 -8.89 26.22 -3.75
N ASN A 117 -8.63 26.92 -4.86
CA ASN A 117 -8.95 26.42 -6.19
C ASN A 117 -8.07 25.23 -6.57
N GLU A 118 -6.76 25.29 -6.31
CA GLU A 118 -5.85 24.17 -6.54
C GLU A 118 -6.22 22.95 -5.69
N LEU A 119 -6.58 23.17 -4.42
CA LEU A 119 -7.02 22.11 -3.52
C LEU A 119 -8.29 21.42 -4.03
N LYS A 120 -9.26 22.18 -4.54
CA LYS A 120 -10.47 21.63 -5.16
C LYS A 120 -10.15 20.77 -6.37
N VAL A 121 -9.28 21.25 -7.27
CA VAL A 121 -8.86 20.51 -8.46
C VAL A 121 -8.13 19.22 -8.07
N LEU A 122 -7.21 19.29 -7.10
CA LEU A 122 -6.50 18.12 -6.61
C LEU A 122 -7.44 17.09 -5.97
N SER A 123 -8.38 17.56 -5.14
CA SER A 123 -9.39 16.69 -4.52
C SER A 123 -10.24 15.98 -5.58
N GLN A 124 -10.67 16.69 -6.62
CA GLN A 124 -11.45 16.12 -7.71
C GLN A 124 -10.64 15.04 -8.46
N HIS A 125 -9.39 15.34 -8.81
CA HIS A 125 -8.51 14.37 -9.46
C HIS A 125 -8.28 13.13 -8.60
N LEU A 126 -8.12 13.28 -7.28
CA LEU A 126 -7.96 12.14 -6.38
C LEU A 126 -9.20 11.24 -6.37
N VAL A 127 -10.40 11.83 -6.31
CA VAL A 127 -11.67 11.10 -6.37
C VAL A 127 -11.81 10.38 -7.70
N ASP A 128 -11.53 11.05 -8.82
CA ASP A 128 -11.63 10.47 -10.16
C ASP A 128 -10.63 9.34 -10.36
N TYR A 129 -9.40 9.51 -9.89
CA TYR A 129 -8.37 8.48 -9.92
C TYR A 129 -8.79 7.27 -9.11
N ASN A 130 -9.23 7.47 -7.87
CA ASN A 130 -9.69 6.39 -7.00
C ASN A 130 -10.88 5.64 -7.59
N ARG A 131 -11.85 6.36 -8.17
CA ARG A 131 -12.99 5.74 -8.86
C ARG A 131 -12.54 4.89 -10.05
N ARG A 132 -11.62 5.38 -10.87
CA ARG A 132 -11.12 4.65 -12.06
C ARG A 132 -10.27 3.44 -11.71
N THR A 133 -9.53 3.50 -10.61
CA THR A 133 -8.61 2.44 -10.19
C THR A 133 -9.29 1.49 -9.21
N PHE A 134 -9.44 1.91 -7.96
CA PHE A 134 -10.06 1.10 -6.91
C PHE A 134 -11.50 0.75 -7.22
N GLY A 135 -12.29 1.67 -7.77
CA GLY A 135 -13.68 1.41 -8.13
C GLY A 135 -13.81 0.26 -9.15
N LYS A 136 -13.00 0.30 -10.21
CA LYS A 136 -12.95 -0.78 -11.21
C LYS A 136 -12.48 -2.10 -10.60
N PHE A 137 -11.41 -2.07 -9.81
CA PHE A 137 -10.88 -3.24 -9.13
C PHE A 137 -11.92 -3.93 -8.23
N MET A 138 -12.66 -3.15 -7.43
CA MET A 138 -13.72 -3.68 -6.57
C MET A 138 -14.86 -4.31 -7.39
N GLN A 139 -15.25 -3.69 -8.50
CA GLN A 139 -16.27 -4.25 -9.40
C GLN A 139 -15.83 -5.55 -10.07
N ASP A 140 -14.56 -5.65 -10.45
CA ASP A 140 -14.00 -6.84 -11.08
C ASP A 140 -13.99 -8.03 -10.10
N ILE A 141 -13.55 -7.80 -8.85
CA ILE A 141 -13.62 -8.81 -7.77
C ILE A 141 -15.06 -9.27 -7.54
N GLU A 142 -15.98 -8.32 -7.42
CA GLU A 142 -17.37 -8.64 -7.13
C GLU A 142 -18.02 -9.45 -8.27
N ARG A 143 -17.70 -9.11 -9.52
CA ARG A 143 -18.16 -9.85 -10.70
C ARG A 143 -17.65 -11.29 -10.68
N GLU A 144 -16.34 -11.47 -10.50
CA GLU A 144 -15.72 -12.81 -10.46
C GLU A 144 -16.33 -13.67 -9.36
N TYR A 145 -16.49 -13.11 -8.15
CA TYR A 145 -17.12 -13.80 -7.05
C TYR A 145 -18.55 -14.27 -7.37
N ARG A 146 -19.38 -13.40 -7.98
CA ARG A 146 -20.74 -13.78 -8.38
C ARG A 146 -20.75 -14.89 -9.44
N GLU A 147 -19.85 -14.83 -10.41
CA GLU A 147 -19.72 -15.85 -11.44
C GLU A 147 -19.36 -17.21 -10.83
N GLN A 148 -18.39 -17.25 -9.91
CA GLN A 148 -18.01 -18.47 -9.19
C GLN A 148 -19.17 -19.03 -8.36
N VAL A 149 -19.90 -18.18 -7.64
CA VAL A 149 -21.07 -18.60 -6.86
C VAL A 149 -22.15 -19.22 -7.77
N ASN A 150 -22.40 -18.61 -8.93
CA ASN A 150 -23.38 -19.11 -9.89
C ASN A 150 -22.95 -20.44 -10.52
N ALA A 151 -21.67 -20.59 -10.86
CA ALA A 151 -21.11 -21.86 -11.34
C ALA A 151 -21.23 -22.96 -10.28
N ASN A 152 -20.86 -22.65 -9.03
CA ASN A 152 -21.00 -23.57 -7.90
C ASN A 152 -22.45 -24.01 -7.67
N LYS A 153 -23.41 -23.10 -7.83
CA LYS A 153 -24.83 -23.44 -7.71
C LYS A 153 -25.28 -24.43 -8.80
N ARG A 154 -24.81 -24.27 -10.04
CA ARG A 154 -25.11 -25.23 -11.14
C ARG A 154 -24.51 -26.60 -10.87
N MET A 155 -23.23 -26.64 -10.50
CA MET A 155 -22.55 -27.90 -10.18
C MET A 155 -23.25 -28.66 -9.05
N ARG A 156 -23.77 -27.95 -8.04
CA ARG A 156 -24.54 -28.61 -6.97
C ARG A 156 -25.79 -29.32 -7.49
N TYR A 157 -26.54 -28.71 -8.41
CA TYR A 157 -27.71 -29.36 -9.02
C TYR A 157 -27.32 -30.56 -9.88
N GLU A 158 -26.24 -30.44 -10.65
CA GLU A 158 -25.72 -31.56 -11.46
C GLU A 158 -25.25 -32.73 -10.60
N ILE A 159 -24.51 -32.45 -9.53
CA ILE A 159 -24.07 -33.46 -8.56
C ILE A 159 -25.28 -34.17 -7.93
N GLU A 160 -26.33 -33.42 -7.57
CA GLU A 160 -27.53 -34.01 -6.97
C GLU A 160 -28.28 -34.90 -7.96
N ASN A 161 -28.39 -34.48 -9.23
CA ASN A 161 -28.96 -35.29 -10.28
C ASN A 161 -28.16 -36.59 -10.53
N LEU A 162 -26.83 -36.51 -10.55
CA LEU A 162 -25.96 -37.68 -10.71
C LEU A 162 -26.08 -38.65 -9.52
N LYS A 163 -26.20 -38.15 -8.29
CA LYS A 163 -26.44 -39.01 -7.12
C LYS A 163 -27.75 -39.80 -7.25
N MET A 164 -28.82 -39.15 -7.73
CA MET A 164 -30.11 -39.81 -7.95
C MET A 164 -30.02 -40.92 -9.00
N GLN A 165 -29.30 -40.68 -10.11
CA GLN A 165 -29.07 -41.70 -11.14
C GLN A 165 -28.24 -42.87 -10.63
N LEU A 166 -27.19 -42.59 -9.86
CA LEU A 166 -26.33 -43.62 -9.27
C LEU A 166 -27.14 -44.52 -8.32
N LEU A 167 -27.94 -43.92 -7.44
CA LEU A 167 -28.78 -44.67 -6.50
C LEU A 167 -29.81 -45.56 -7.22
N GLU A 168 -30.35 -45.11 -8.35
CA GLU A 168 -31.25 -45.94 -9.16
C GLU A 168 -30.50 -47.11 -9.82
N ALA A 169 -29.34 -46.85 -10.40
CA ALA A 169 -28.50 -47.90 -10.99
C ALA A 169 -28.05 -48.94 -9.95
N GLU A 170 -27.76 -48.52 -8.71
CA GLU A 170 -27.43 -49.43 -7.61
C GLU A 170 -28.61 -50.35 -7.24
N LYS A 171 -29.84 -49.83 -7.21
CA LYS A 171 -31.04 -50.64 -6.97
C LYS A 171 -31.28 -51.67 -8.08
N GLU A 172 -31.16 -51.26 -9.34
CA GLU A 172 -31.29 -52.16 -10.48
C GLU A 172 -30.21 -53.25 -10.47
N LEU A 173 -28.96 -52.88 -10.18
CA LEU A 173 -27.88 -53.85 -10.05
C LEU A 173 -28.14 -54.86 -8.91
N ALA A 174 -28.66 -54.38 -7.77
CA ALA A 174 -29.04 -55.24 -6.65
C ALA A 174 -30.17 -56.20 -7.02
N SER A 175 -31.18 -55.74 -7.77
CA SER A 175 -32.31 -56.56 -8.23
C SER A 175 -31.85 -57.66 -9.19
N MET A 176 -30.98 -57.32 -10.15
CA MET A 176 -30.38 -58.27 -11.09
C MET A 176 -29.55 -59.33 -10.36
N LYS A 177 -28.78 -58.91 -9.35
CA LYS A 177 -27.96 -59.82 -8.54
C LYS A 177 -28.83 -60.82 -7.76
N SER A 178 -29.96 -60.40 -7.20
CA SER A 178 -30.89 -61.33 -6.54
C SER A 178 -31.55 -62.30 -7.51
N ASN A 179 -31.89 -61.86 -8.71
CA ASN A 179 -32.52 -62.71 -9.73
C ASN A 179 -31.57 -63.75 -10.33
N SER A 180 -30.26 -63.51 -10.31
CA SER A 180 -29.24 -64.45 -10.78
C SER A 180 -28.92 -65.59 -9.80
N ILE A 181 -29.37 -65.49 -8.55
CA ILE A 181 -29.08 -66.47 -7.48
C ILE A 181 -30.20 -67.54 -7.37
N HIS A 182 -31.30 -67.37 -8.11
CA HIS A 182 -32.46 -68.25 -8.07
C HIS A 182 -32.55 -69.20 -9.26
#